data_AF-A0A956VJJ3-F1
#
_entry.id   AF-A0A956VJJ3-F1
#
_cell.length_a   1.000
_cell.length_b   1.000
_cell.length_c   1.000
_cell.angle_alpha   90.00
_cell.angle_beta   90.00
_cell.angle_gamma   90.00
#
_symmetry.space_group_name_H-M   'P 1'
#
loop_
_entity.id
_entity.type
_entity.pdbx_description
1 polymer ?
#
loop_
_entity_poly.entity_id
_entity_poly.type
_entity_poly.pdbx_seq_one_letter_code
_entity_poly.pdbx_strand_id
1 'polypeptide(L)'
;MSDDERVARAIALFDKATDADFLMSVIREVAPRARRMSTDAGLKLGDDNVPGPATVVAASEAATPEEALQSAKDINDFALLQALARAAGRRLEVLRRSN
;
A
#
# COMPACT_ATOMS: atom_id res chain seq x y z
N MET A 1 -10.82 13.11 -6.82
CA MET A 1 -9.54 12.56 -6.35
C MET A 1 -9.34 11.21 -7.03
N SER A 2 -8.27 11.05 -7.80
CA SER A 2 -7.96 9.79 -8.49
C SER A 2 -7.42 8.74 -7.51
N ASP A 3 -7.35 7.49 -7.95
CA ASP A 3 -6.73 6.43 -7.14
C ASP A 3 -5.22 6.65 -6.96
N ASP A 4 -4.52 7.17 -7.98
CA ASP A 4 -3.12 7.62 -7.84
C ASP A 4 -2.96 8.70 -6.76
N GLU A 5 -3.87 9.68 -6.71
CA GLU A 5 -3.83 10.76 -5.73
C GLU A 5 -4.13 10.25 -4.31
N ARG A 6 -5.10 9.34 -4.16
CA ARG A 6 -5.37 8.63 -2.90
C ARG A 6 -4.14 7.88 -2.41
N VAL A 7 -3.48 7.13 -3.28
CA VAL A 7 -2.27 6.38 -2.96
C VAL A 7 -1.13 7.31 -2.59
N ALA A 8 -0.90 8.37 -3.36
CA ALA A 8 0.15 9.35 -3.10
C ALA A 8 0.00 9.99 -1.71
N ARG A 9 -1.23 10.35 -1.32
CA ARG A 9 -1.54 10.89 0.01
C ARG A 9 -1.37 9.87 1.13
N ALA A 10 -1.77 8.61 0.90
CA ALA A 10 -1.56 7.53 1.86
C ALA A 10 -0.06 7.22 2.04
N ILE A 11 0.74 7.22 0.98
CA ILE A 11 2.21 7.07 1.05
C ILE A 11 2.82 8.21 1.88
N ALA A 12 2.38 9.45 1.66
CA ALA A 12 2.84 10.61 2.44
C ALA A 12 2.52 10.49 3.95
N LEU A 13 1.39 9.86 4.30
CA LEU A 13 1.09 9.51 5.69
C LEU A 13 2.05 8.43 6.21
N PHE A 14 2.26 7.35 5.44
CA PHE A 14 3.11 6.24 5.85
C PHE A 14 4.54 6.68 6.10
N ASP A 15 5.12 7.54 5.27
CA ASP A 15 6.49 8.05 5.45
C ASP A 15 6.71 8.73 6.82
N LYS A 16 5.65 9.31 7.38
CA LYS A 16 5.67 10.01 8.68
C LYS A 16 5.11 9.17 9.83
N ALA A 17 4.53 8.00 9.55
CA ALA A 17 3.89 7.17 10.57
C ALA A 17 4.92 6.68 11.60
N THR A 18 4.56 6.77 12.88
CA THR A 18 5.34 6.21 14.00
C THR A 18 4.64 5.02 14.66
N ASP A 19 3.38 4.79 14.30
CA ASP A 19 2.56 3.71 14.81
C ASP A 19 2.73 2.46 13.93
N ALA A 20 3.41 1.45 14.47
CA ALA A 20 3.61 0.17 13.82
C ALA A 20 2.31 -0.64 13.66
N ASP A 21 1.37 -0.52 14.58
CA ASP A 21 0.09 -1.24 14.55
C ASP A 21 -0.82 -0.71 13.44
N PHE A 22 -0.81 0.62 13.23
CA PHE A 22 -1.48 1.23 12.09
C PHE A 22 -0.93 0.70 10.75
N LEU A 23 0.40 0.71 10.56
CA LEU A 23 1.03 0.21 9.34
C LEU A 23 0.74 -1.29 9.12
N MET A 24 0.75 -2.08 10.19
CA MET A 24 0.39 -3.50 10.15
C MET A 24 -1.08 -3.71 9.74
N SER A 25 -1.99 -2.84 10.20
CA SER A 25 -3.40 -2.87 9.84
C SER A 25 -3.61 -2.60 8.36
N VAL A 26 -2.91 -1.61 7.79
CA VAL A 26 -2.92 -1.37 6.33
C VAL A 26 -2.45 -2.61 5.55
N ILE A 27 -1.35 -3.25 5.98
CA ILE A 27 -0.83 -4.46 5.33
C ILE A 27 -1.85 -5.61 5.39
N ARG A 28 -2.54 -5.78 6.54
CA ARG A 28 -3.58 -6.80 6.72
C ARG A 28 -4.78 -6.59 5.80
N GLU A 29 -5.13 -5.34 5.49
CA GLU A 29 -6.19 -5.02 4.53
C GLU A 29 -5.75 -5.31 3.08
N VAL A 30 -4.52 -4.95 2.71
CA VAL A 30 -4.04 -5.06 1.32
C VAL A 30 -3.68 -6.51 0.94
N ALA A 31 -3.03 -7.26 1.82
CA ALA A 31 -2.51 -8.60 1.52
C ALA A 31 -3.55 -9.60 0.96
N PRO A 32 -4.75 -9.79 1.57
CA PRO A 32 -5.73 -10.73 1.05
C PRO A 32 -6.29 -10.29 -0.31
N ARG A 33 -6.39 -8.98 -0.55
CA ARG A 33 -6.87 -8.42 -1.82
C ARG A 33 -5.87 -8.63 -2.93
N ALA A 34 -4.60 -8.29 -2.69
CA ALA A 34 -3.52 -8.52 -3.65
C ALA A 34 -3.48 -10.01 -4.05
N ARG A 35 -3.60 -10.93 -3.09
CA ARG A 35 -3.66 -12.37 -3.36
C ARG A 35 -4.87 -12.76 -4.24
N ARG A 36 -6.06 -12.23 -3.96
CA ARG A 36 -7.26 -12.48 -4.79
C ARG A 36 -7.05 -11.96 -6.21
N MET A 37 -6.62 -10.72 -6.36
CA MET A 37 -6.40 -10.11 -7.68
C MET A 37 -5.37 -10.86 -8.51
N SER A 38 -4.26 -11.32 -7.90
CA SER A 38 -3.31 -12.18 -8.60
C SER A 38 -3.95 -13.50 -9.05
N THR A 39 -4.78 -14.11 -8.19
CA THR A 39 -5.46 -15.37 -8.50
C THR A 39 -6.47 -15.19 -9.63
N ASP A 40 -7.30 -14.15 -9.57
CA ASP A 40 -8.32 -13.83 -10.58
C ASP A 40 -7.69 -13.49 -11.93
N ALA A 41 -6.50 -12.87 -11.92
CA ALA A 41 -5.70 -12.59 -13.12
C ALA A 41 -4.91 -13.82 -13.63
N GLY A 42 -5.01 -14.98 -12.97
CA GLY A 42 -4.25 -16.19 -13.32
C GLY A 42 -2.75 -16.09 -13.06
N LEU A 43 -2.31 -15.07 -12.32
CA LEU A 43 -0.91 -14.79 -12.01
C LEU A 43 -0.43 -15.70 -10.88
N LYS A 44 0.63 -16.47 -11.13
CA LYS A 44 1.30 -17.26 -10.11
C LYS A 44 2.42 -16.44 -9.46
N LEU A 45 2.68 -16.71 -8.18
CA LEU A 45 3.86 -16.19 -7.50
C LEU A 45 5.12 -16.64 -8.26
N GLY A 46 5.94 -15.68 -8.70
CA GLY A 46 7.18 -15.94 -9.43
C GLY A 46 7.04 -15.94 -10.97
N ASP A 47 5.86 -15.66 -11.49
CA ASP A 47 5.66 -15.41 -12.92
C ASP A 47 6.25 -14.03 -13.29
N ASP A 48 7.06 -13.93 -14.36
CA ASP A 48 7.59 -12.66 -14.87
C ASP A 48 6.50 -11.67 -15.29
N ASN A 49 5.26 -12.17 -15.42
CA ASN A 49 4.07 -11.40 -15.80
C ASN A 49 3.36 -10.72 -14.61
N VAL A 50 3.79 -10.94 -13.36
CA VAL A 50 3.19 -10.25 -12.21
C VAL A 50 3.53 -8.76 -12.30
N PRO A 51 2.54 -7.85 -12.38
CA PRO A 51 2.82 -6.42 -12.40
C PRO A 51 3.60 -6.02 -11.15
N GLY A 52 4.66 -5.24 -11.36
CA GLY A 52 5.39 -4.59 -10.29
C GLY A 52 4.53 -3.52 -9.59
N PRO A 53 5.06 -2.94 -8.50
CA PRO A 53 4.36 -1.88 -7.79
C PRO A 53 4.33 -0.64 -8.68
N ALA A 54 3.22 0.09 -8.67
CA ALA A 54 3.16 1.38 -9.32
C ALA A 54 4.22 2.32 -8.72
N THR A 55 4.86 3.11 -9.58
CA THR A 55 5.77 4.16 -9.12
C THR A 55 4.95 5.39 -8.75
N VAL A 56 4.58 5.49 -7.47
CA VAL A 56 3.80 6.61 -6.94
C VAL A 56 4.69 7.47 -6.04
N VAL A 57 4.72 8.77 -6.33
CA VAL A 57 5.42 9.76 -5.52
C VAL A 57 4.49 10.23 -4.39
N ALA A 58 5.02 10.37 -3.18
CA ALA A 58 4.26 10.89 -2.05
C ALA A 58 3.68 12.28 -2.37
N ALA A 59 2.40 12.48 -2.04
CA ALA A 59 1.77 13.79 -2.19
C ALA A 59 2.32 14.80 -1.16
N SER A 60 2.17 16.10 -1.47
CA SER A 60 2.54 17.16 -0.53
C SER A 60 1.66 17.14 0.73
N GLU A 61 0.37 16.88 0.55
CA GLU A 61 -0.60 16.72 1.64
C GLU A 61 -0.77 15.23 1.97
N ALA A 62 -0.66 14.89 3.25
CA ALA A 62 -0.89 13.52 3.70
C ALA A 62 -2.39 13.21 3.81
N ALA A 63 -2.76 11.95 3.62
CA ALA A 63 -4.07 11.44 4.00
C ALA A 63 -4.19 11.36 5.53
N THR A 64 -5.42 11.34 6.04
CA THR A 64 -5.69 10.89 7.41
C THR A 64 -5.56 9.35 7.50
N PRO A 65 -5.41 8.77 8.71
CA PRO A 65 -5.40 7.32 8.89
C PRO A 65 -6.64 6.63 8.33
N GLU A 66 -7.81 7.25 8.50
CA GLU A 66 -9.09 6.76 7.98
C GLU A 66 -9.11 6.78 6.45
N GLU A 67 -8.67 7.88 5.84
CA GLU A 67 -8.57 8.01 4.37
C GLU A 67 -7.58 6.99 3.77
N ALA A 68 -6.45 6.75 4.44
CA ALA A 68 -5.47 5.77 3.98
C ALA A 68 -6.00 4.34 4.06
N LEU A 69 -6.70 3.98 5.14
CA LEU A 69 -7.37 2.69 5.28
C LEU A 69 -8.50 2.52 4.27
N GLN A 70 -9.29 3.58 4.04
CA GLN A 70 -10.34 3.56 3.04
C GLN A 70 -9.77 3.38 1.63
N SER A 71 -8.66 4.05 1.33
CA SER A 71 -7.95 3.88 0.06
C SER A 71 -7.49 2.43 -0.14
N ALA A 72 -6.91 1.80 0.89
CA ALA A 72 -6.54 0.38 0.85
C ALA A 72 -7.73 -0.57 0.58
N LYS A 73 -8.96 -0.15 0.93
CA LYS A 73 -10.21 -0.89 0.69
C LYS A 73 -10.89 -0.60 -0.65
N ASP A 74 -10.63 0.55 -1.26
CA ASP A 74 -11.37 0.95 -2.45
C ASP A 74 -10.56 0.74 -3.74
N ILE A 75 -9.23 0.75 -3.65
CA ILE A 75 -8.37 0.60 -4.82
C ILE A 75 -8.54 -0.80 -5.41
N ASN A 76 -8.88 -0.83 -6.70
CA ASN A 76 -9.04 -2.04 -7.52
C ASN A 76 -7.96 -2.16 -8.59
N ASP A 77 -6.86 -1.43 -8.46
CA ASP A 77 -5.66 -1.56 -9.27
C ASP A 77 -4.56 -2.31 -8.48
N PHE A 78 -4.04 -3.38 -9.08
CA PHE A 78 -3.09 -4.26 -8.42
C PHE A 78 -1.74 -3.58 -8.19
N ALA A 79 -1.26 -2.79 -9.14
CA ALA A 79 0.02 -2.10 -9.04
C ALA A 79 -0.04 -1.00 -7.96
N LEU A 80 -1.16 -0.28 -7.85
CA LEU A 80 -1.41 0.71 -6.79
C LEU A 80 -1.54 0.06 -5.40
N LEU A 81 -2.23 -1.08 -5.27
CA LEU A 81 -2.27 -1.83 -4.02
C LEU A 81 -0.87 -2.32 -3.61
N GLN A 82 -0.07 -2.81 -4.56
CA GLN A 82 1.31 -3.18 -4.27
C GLN A 82 2.16 -1.98 -3.83
N ALA A 83 1.93 -0.79 -4.39
CA ALA A 83 2.61 0.43 -3.99
C ALA A 83 2.30 0.79 -2.52
N LEU A 84 1.03 0.73 -2.11
CA LEU A 84 0.62 0.92 -0.72
C LEU A 84 1.27 -0.09 0.22
N ALA A 85 1.19 -1.38 -0.09
CA ALA A 85 1.77 -2.44 0.73
C ALA A 85 3.29 -2.26 0.89
N ARG A 86 4.00 -1.92 -0.20
CA ARG A 86 5.44 -1.65 -0.15
C ARG A 86 5.77 -0.43 0.69
N ALA A 87 5.03 0.67 0.55
CA ALA A 87 5.27 1.88 1.34
C ALA A 87 5.08 1.63 2.84
N ALA A 88 3.95 1.01 3.22
CA ALA A 88 3.69 0.65 4.61
C ALA A 88 4.73 -0.33 5.17
N GLY A 89 5.12 -1.33 4.38
CA GLY A 89 6.14 -2.33 4.75
C GLY A 89 7.52 -1.72 4.96
N ARG A 90 7.98 -0.84 4.06
CA ARG A 90 9.26 -0.13 4.21
C ARG A 90 9.29 0.70 5.49
N ARG A 91 8.22 1.45 5.77
CA ARG A 91 8.15 2.24 7.00
C ARG A 91 8.17 1.36 8.24
N LEU A 92 7.38 0.28 8.24
CA LEU A 92 7.34 -0.67 9.35
C LEU A 92 8.72 -1.29 9.61
N GLU A 93 9.47 -1.62 8.56
CA GLU A 93 10.84 -2.10 8.68
C GLU A 93 11.76 -1.06 9.35
N VAL A 94 11.68 0.20 8.93
CA VAL A 94 12.45 1.30 9.54
C VAL A 94 12.14 1.42 11.03
N LEU A 95 10.86 1.38 11.43
CA LEU A 95 10.46 1.43 12.84
C LEU A 95 10.97 0.23 13.63
N ARG A 96 10.93 -0.98 13.05
CA ARG A 96 11.43 -2.20 13.71
C ARG A 96 12.94 -2.23 13.88
N ARG A 97 13.71 -1.58 13.00
CA ARG A 97 15.18 -1.49 13.09
C ARG A 97 15.65 -0.37 14.02
N SER A 98 14.76 0.56 14.37
CA SER A 98 15.09 1.71 15.23
C SER A 98 14.79 1.46 16.72
N ASN A 99 14.20 0.31 17.04
CA ASN A 99 13.97 -0.21 18.41
C ASN A 99 14.94 -1.35 18.70
#